data_AF-A0A966PSR1-F1
#
_entry.id   AF-A0A966PSR1-F1
#
_cell.length_a   1.000
_cell.length_b   1.000
_cell.length_c   1.000
_cell.angle_alpha   90.00
_cell.angle_beta   90.00
_cell.angle_gamma   90.00
#
_symmetry.space_group_name_H-M   'P 1'
#
loop_
_entity.id
_entity.type
_entity.pdbx_description
1 polymer ?
#
loop_
_entity_poly.entity_id
_entity_poly.type
_entity_poly.pdbx_seq_one_letter_code
_entity_poly.pdbx_strand_id
1 'polypeptide(L)' 'MAVRTRITDLFDIEHPVMLAGMGGVSYHELVAAVSEAGGIGTFGASTMRDGELAREIAAVKKLTKKP' A
#
# COMPACT_ATOMS: atom_id res chain seq x y z
N MET A 1 -7.08 1.01 20.62
CA MET A 1 -8.38 0.55 20.07
C MET A 1 -8.41 0.98 18.61
N ALA A 2 -8.54 0.04 17.68
CA ALA A 2 -8.65 0.35 16.26
C ALA A 2 -10.08 0.82 15.91
N VAL A 3 -10.21 1.80 15.01
CA VAL A 3 -11.50 2.32 14.55
C VAL A 3 -12.06 1.38 13.48
N ARG A 4 -13.18 0.72 13.76
CA ARG A 4 -13.84 -0.19 12.79
C ARG A 4 -14.77 0.59 11.86
N THR A 5 -14.65 0.37 10.56
CA THR A 5 -15.51 0.98 9.53
C THR A 5 -15.84 -0.03 8.42
N ARG A 6 -16.68 0.35 7.46
CA ARG A 6 -16.94 -0.48 6.27
C ARG A 6 -15.66 -0.81 5.48
N ILE A 7 -14.64 0.05 5.52
CA ILE A 7 -13.37 -0.15 4.80
C ILE A 7 -12.52 -1.23 5.47
N THR A 8 -12.47 -1.26 6.81
CA THR A 8 -11.73 -2.31 7.53
C THR A 8 -12.34 -3.69 7.27
N ASP A 9 -13.67 -3.77 7.21
CA ASP A 9 -14.37 -5.03 6.90
C ASP A 9 -14.23 -5.45 5.43
N LEU A 10 -14.21 -4.50 4.50
CA LEU A 10 -14.14 -4.78 3.06
C LEU A 10 -12.76 -5.29 2.62
N PHE A 11 -11.69 -4.74 3.18
CA PHE A 11 -10.32 -5.05 2.78
C PHE A 11 -9.56 -5.92 3.79
N ASP A 12 -10.19 -6.31 4.89
CA ASP A 12 -9.58 -7.11 5.97
C ASP A 12 -8.30 -6.46 6.53
N ILE A 13 -8.43 -5.21 6.98
CA ILE A 13 -7.33 -4.39 7.51
C ILE A 13 -7.66 -3.87 8.93
N GLU A 14 -6.63 -3.49 9.68
CA GLU A 14 -6.78 -3.04 11.07
C GLU A 14 -7.23 -1.58 11.18
N HIS A 15 -6.74 -0.73 10.29
CA HIS A 15 -6.91 0.72 10.38
C HIS A 15 -7.57 1.24 9.09
N PRO A 16 -8.60 2.10 9.20
CA PRO A 16 -9.26 2.73 8.05
C PRO A 16 -8.40 3.89 7.51
N VAL A 17 -7.11 3.63 7.29
CA VAL A 17 -6.10 4.59 6.85
C VAL A 17 -5.46 4.06 5.57
N MET A 18 -5.47 4.88 4.53
CA MET A 18 -4.93 4.55 3.23
C MET A 18 -3.81 5.53 2.89
N LEU A 19 -2.68 4.99 2.42
CA LEU A 19 -1.61 5.79 1.85
C LEU A 19 -2.08 6.47 0.56
N ALA A 20 -1.91 7.78 0.44
CA ALA A 20 -2.18 8.47 -0.81
C ALA A 20 -1.18 8.01 -1.90
N GLY A 21 -1.69 7.77 -3.12
CA GLY A 21 -0.86 7.46 -4.28
C GLY A 21 -0.10 8.71 -4.77
N MET A 22 1.10 8.94 -4.24
CA MET A 22 1.92 10.11 -4.55
C MET A 22 3.08 9.73 -5.48
N GLY A 23 3.05 10.21 -6.72
CA GLY A 23 4.14 10.01 -7.68
C GLY A 23 5.46 10.58 -7.15
N GLY A 24 6.53 9.79 -7.23
CA GLY A 24 7.85 10.17 -6.71
C GLY A 24 8.04 9.93 -5.20
N VAL A 25 7.04 9.41 -4.49
CA VAL A 25 7.11 9.15 -3.03
C VAL A 25 6.65 7.74 -2.68
N SER A 26 5.46 7.33 -3.15
CA SER A 26 4.82 6.08 -2.73
C SER A 26 5.34 4.87 -3.51
N TYR A 27 6.55 4.42 -3.15
CA TYR A 27 7.24 3.22 -3.65
C TYR A 27 7.12 2.02 -2.70
N HIS A 28 7.65 0.86 -3.11
CA HIS A 28 7.42 -0.43 -2.45
C HIS A 28 7.75 -0.47 -0.95
N GLU A 29 8.79 0.24 -0.50
CA GLU A 29 9.17 0.29 0.92
C GLU A 29 8.09 0.97 1.77
N LEU A 30 7.59 2.13 1.31
CA LEU A 30 6.53 2.87 1.99
C LEU A 30 5.19 2.14 1.93
N VAL A 31 4.87 1.58 0.77
CA VAL A 31 3.66 0.76 0.58
C VAL A 31 3.67 -0.43 1.55
N ALA A 32 4.78 -1.19 1.61
CA ALA A 32 4.91 -2.31 2.52
C ALA A 32 4.79 -1.90 3.99
N ALA A 33 5.42 -0.79 4.38
CA ALA A 33 5.37 -0.31 5.76
C ALA A 33 3.93 0.04 6.20
N VAL A 34 3.14 0.67 5.33
CA VAL A 34 1.74 1.01 5.64
C VAL A 34 0.87 -0.24 5.72
N SER A 35 1.02 -1.17 4.78
CA SER A 35 0.33 -2.46 4.80
C SER A 35 0.66 -3.26 6.07
N GLU A 36 1.93 -3.30 6.47
CA GLU A 36 2.36 -3.98 7.70
C GLU A 36 1.82 -3.33 8.97
N ALA A 37 1.70 -2.00 8.98
CA ALA A 37 1.07 -1.25 10.06
C ALA A 37 -0.47 -1.40 10.10
N GLY A 38 -1.08 -2.19 9.20
CA GLY A 38 -2.51 -2.49 9.22
C GLY A 38 -3.38 -1.51 8.45
N GLY A 39 -2.79 -0.64 7.62
CA GLY A 39 -3.51 0.23 6.67
C GLY A 39 -3.52 -0.33 5.25
N ILE A 40 -3.88 0.50 4.26
CA ILE A 40 -3.81 0.17 2.83
C ILE A 40 -2.61 0.87 2.20
N GLY A 41 -1.63 0.09 1.73
CA GLY A 41 -0.53 0.60 0.92
C GLY A 41 -0.99 0.88 -0.53
N THR A 42 -0.60 2.02 -1.11
CA THR A 42 -0.96 2.37 -2.50
C THR A 42 0.22 3.00 -3.24
N PHE A 43 0.49 2.51 -4.46
CA PHE A 43 1.56 3.04 -5.30
C PHE A 43 1.24 4.39 -5.93
N GLY A 44 2.24 5.25 -5.99
CA GLY A 44 2.22 6.49 -6.77
C GLY A 44 2.59 6.25 -8.23
N ALA A 45 1.70 5.63 -9.01
CA ALA A 45 2.02 5.19 -10.37
C ALA A 45 2.10 6.31 -11.43
N SER A 46 1.68 7.54 -11.11
CA SER A 46 1.54 8.64 -12.08
C SER A 46 2.85 9.05 -12.78
N THR A 47 3.99 8.86 -12.13
CA THR A 47 5.32 9.23 -12.65
C THR A 47 6.15 8.01 -13.09
N MET A 48 5.60 6.81 -12.98
CA MET A 48 6.32 5.56 -13.27
C MET A 48 6.40 5.34 -14.79
N ARG A 49 7.54 4.84 -15.26
CA ARG A 49 7.71 4.41 -16.66
C ARG A 49 7.24 2.98 -16.86
N ASP A 50 7.17 2.58 -18.13
CA ASP A 50 6.83 1.22 -18.53
C ASP A 50 7.69 0.18 -17.79
N GLY A 51 7.02 -0.79 -17.18
CA GLY A 51 7.66 -1.86 -16.40
C GLY A 51 8.11 -1.48 -14.99
N GLU A 52 8.13 -0.20 -14.62
CA GLU A 52 8.52 0.24 -13.28
C GLU A 52 7.50 -0.21 -12.23
N LEU A 53 6.21 -0.02 -12.48
CA LEU A 53 5.13 -0.50 -11.61
C LEU A 53 5.21 -2.03 -11.38
N ALA A 54 5.53 -2.80 -12.42
CA ALA A 54 5.67 -4.26 -12.28
C ALA A 54 6.84 -4.65 -11.36
N ARG A 55 7.96 -3.91 -11.43
CA ARG A 55 9.11 -4.11 -10.52
C ARG A 55 8.75 -3.75 -9.10
N GLU A 56 8.07 -2.62 -8.89
CA GLU A 56 7.61 -2.17 -7.57
C GLU A 56 6.62 -3.17 -6.95
N ILE A 57 5.68 -3.72 -7.73
CA ILE A 57 4.77 -4.78 -7.29
C ILE A 57 5.54 -6.05 -6.90
N ALA A 58 6.56 -6.45 -7.68
CA ALA A 58 7.37 -7.61 -7.35
C ALA A 58 8.22 -7.38 -6.08
N ALA A 59 8.67 -6.15 -5.85
CA ALA A 59 9.43 -5.78 -4.66
C ALA A 59 8.56 -5.76 -3.41
N VAL A 60 7.37 -5.13 -3.43
CA VAL A 60 6.48 -5.06 -2.26
C VAL A 60 6.02 -6.45 -1.82
N LYS A 61 5.75 -7.35 -2.77
CA LYS A 61 5.35 -8.74 -2.49
C LYS A 61 6.45 -9.57 -1.80
N LYS A 62 7.71 -9.13 -1.85
CA LYS A 62 8.81 -9.74 -1.08
C LYS A 62 8.84 -9.23 0.37
N LEU A 63 8.28 -8.05 0.63
CA LEU A 63 8.32 -7.39 1.95
C LEU A 63 7.06 -7.68 2.77
N THR A 64 5.90 -7.79 2.13
CA THR A 64 4.62 -8.03 2.80
C THR A 64 3.69 -8.94 2.00
N LYS A 65 2.79 -9.61 2.71
CA LYS A 65 1.63 -10.35 2.14
C LYS A 65 0.31 -9.65 2.43
N LYS A 66 0.34 -8.54 3.18
CA LYS A 66 -0.86 -7.78 3.56
C LYS A 66 -1.31 -6.88 2.38
N PRO A 67 -2.61 -6.52 2.36
CA PRO A 67 -3.19 -5.65 1.33
C PRO A 67 -2.48 -4.31 1.15
#